data_AF-A0A8S3GP65-F1
#
_entry.id   AF-A0A8S3GP65-F1
#
_cell.length_a   1.000
_cell.length_b   1.000
_cell.length_c   1.000
_cell.angle_alpha   90.00
_cell.angle_beta   90.00
_cell.angle_gamma   90.00
#
_symmetry.space_group_name_H-M   'P 1'
#
loop_
_entity.id
_entity.type
_entity.pdbx_description
1 polymer ?
#
loop_
_entity_poly.entity_id
_entity_poly.type
_entity_poly.pdbx_seq_one_letter_code
_entity_poly.pdbx_strand_id
1 'polypeptide(L)'
;NSEPCFPTSFNIKRRRGRRWDVGPWSSCNVSCGVGEQYRRVRCLGITDDRILNNRYCRHIPQPNRLQQCFQVACSPMWATSAWSSCSSICGAGIEYRSISCHEVNNNGYLMLNKHSNKCDPYR
;
A
#
# COMPACT_ATOMS: atom_id res chain seq x y z
N ASN A 1 3.39 -33.43 62.03
CA ASN A 1 4.28 -33.37 60.85
C ASN A 1 3.48 -33.73 59.62
N SER A 2 2.82 -32.72 59.07
CA SER A 2 1.95 -32.80 57.90
C SER A 2 2.80 -32.76 56.63
N GLU A 3 2.93 -33.91 55.97
CA GLU A 3 3.54 -34.02 54.66
C GLU A 3 2.73 -33.20 53.62
N PRO A 4 3.39 -32.48 52.71
CA PRO A 4 2.70 -31.73 51.68
C PRO A 4 2.13 -32.67 50.61
N CYS A 5 0.83 -32.53 50.32
CA CYS A 5 0.18 -33.21 49.21
C CYS A 5 0.74 -32.70 47.87
N PHE A 6 1.48 -33.54 47.15
CA PHE A 6 1.81 -33.29 45.73
C PHE A 6 0.67 -33.81 44.84
N PRO A 7 0.01 -32.97 44.02
CA PRO A 7 -1.03 -33.45 43.13
C PRO A 7 -0.41 -34.23 41.96
N THR A 8 -0.78 -35.51 41.83
CA THR A 8 -0.28 -36.47 40.83
C THR A 8 -0.86 -36.29 39.42
N SER A 9 -1.47 -35.16 39.09
CA SER A 9 -1.74 -34.83 37.69
C SER A 9 -1.76 -33.33 37.46
N PHE A 10 -0.68 -32.82 36.88
CA PHE A 10 -0.71 -31.55 36.17
C PHE A 10 -1.54 -31.75 34.89
N ASN A 11 -2.86 -31.72 35.03
CA ASN A 11 -3.74 -31.37 33.92
C ASN A 11 -3.52 -29.88 33.61
N ILE A 12 -2.34 -29.57 33.03
CA ILE A 12 -2.13 -28.31 32.34
C ILE A 12 -3.06 -28.41 31.13
N LYS A 13 -4.33 -28.01 31.31
CA LYS A 13 -5.15 -27.53 30.21
C LYS A 13 -4.38 -26.32 29.69
N ARG A 14 -3.41 -26.54 28.80
CA ARG A 14 -2.76 -25.51 28.02
C ARG A 14 -3.93 -24.81 27.36
N ARG A 15 -4.36 -23.67 27.89
CA ARG A 15 -5.35 -22.83 27.24
C ARG A 15 -4.71 -22.51 25.91
N ARG A 16 -5.15 -23.20 24.85
CA ARG A 16 -4.62 -23.03 23.50
C ARG A 16 -4.91 -21.58 23.13
N GLY A 17 -4.04 -20.64 23.41
CA GLY A 17 -4.25 -19.24 23.07
C GLY A 17 -4.13 -19.07 21.55
N ARG A 18 -4.74 -18.02 21.00
CA ARG A 18 -4.52 -17.62 19.61
C ARG A 18 -4.18 -16.14 19.56
N ARG A 19 -3.37 -15.74 18.59
CA ARG A 19 -3.00 -14.34 18.37
C ARG A 19 -2.83 -14.04 16.89
N TRP A 20 -2.95 -12.76 16.55
CA TRP A 20 -2.51 -12.28 15.24
C TRP A 20 -0.99 -12.12 15.24
N ASP A 21 -0.34 -12.82 14.33
CA ASP A 21 1.04 -12.56 13.89
C ASP A 21 1.00 -11.48 12.82
N VAL A 22 1.77 -10.41 13.04
CA VAL A 22 1.81 -9.22 12.19
C VAL A 22 3.22 -9.08 11.68
N GLY A 23 3.40 -9.34 10.39
CA GLY A 23 4.68 -9.15 9.72
C GLY A 23 5.02 -7.67 9.51
N PRO A 24 6.26 -7.38 9.10
CA PRO A 24 6.66 -6.04 8.71
C PRO A 24 5.85 -5.56 7.50
N TRP A 25 5.76 -4.24 7.35
CA TRP A 25 5.27 -3.63 6.12
C TRP A 25 6.24 -3.88 4.98
N SER A 26 5.71 -4.10 3.78
CA SER A 26 6.46 -4.07 2.54
C SER A 26 6.98 -2.67 2.26
N SER A 27 7.90 -2.55 1.30
CA SER A 27 8.17 -1.26 0.67
C SER A 27 6.88 -0.69 0.06
N CYS A 28 6.85 0.64 -0.05
CA CYS A 28 5.80 1.35 -0.75
C CYS A 28 5.78 0.93 -2.23
N ASN A 29 4.60 0.75 -2.81
CA ASN A 29 4.46 0.37 -4.22
C ASN A 29 4.83 1.50 -5.21
N VAL A 30 4.93 2.74 -4.72
CA VAL A 30 5.42 3.90 -5.47
C VAL A 30 6.76 4.35 -4.91
N SER A 31 7.58 4.98 -5.77
CA SER A 31 8.84 5.63 -5.38
C SER A 31 8.66 7.12 -5.06
N CYS A 32 7.52 7.72 -5.41
CA CYS A 32 7.18 9.11 -5.15
C CYS A 32 5.67 9.27 -4.91
N GLY A 33 5.26 10.33 -4.23
CA GLY A 33 3.85 10.62 -3.94
C GLY A 33 3.22 9.68 -2.91
N VAL A 34 1.90 9.51 -3.01
CA VAL A 34 1.14 8.61 -2.13
C VAL A 34 0.99 7.26 -2.80
N GLY A 35 1.31 6.20 -2.06
CA GLY A 35 1.04 4.84 -2.49
C GLY A 35 0.55 3.98 -1.35
N GLU A 36 0.72 2.68 -1.53
CA GLU A 36 0.26 1.66 -0.62
C GLU A 36 1.38 0.70 -0.25
N GLN A 37 1.33 0.23 1.00
CA GLN A 37 2.18 -0.84 1.50
C GLN A 37 1.35 -1.93 2.16
N TYR A 38 1.86 -3.15 2.09
CA TYR A 38 1.15 -4.36 2.44
C TYR A 38 1.90 -5.10 3.53
N ARG A 39 1.19 -5.78 4.43
CA ARG A 39 1.84 -6.68 5.40
C ARG A 39 1.10 -8.00 5.53
N ARG A 40 1.86 -9.03 5.91
CA ARG A 40 1.29 -10.33 6.25
C ARG A 40 0.65 -10.26 7.63
N VAL A 41 -0.59 -10.74 7.72
CA VAL A 41 -1.29 -10.94 9.00
C VAL A 41 -1.78 -12.38 9.04
N ARG A 42 -1.41 -13.15 10.05
CA ARG A 42 -1.74 -14.59 10.15
C ARG A 42 -2.22 -14.91 11.55
N CYS A 43 -3.12 -15.88 11.68
CA CYS A 43 -3.52 -16.37 12.99
C CYS A 43 -2.53 -17.45 13.46
N LEU A 44 -1.90 -17.28 14.62
CA LEU A 44 -1.00 -18.27 15.21
C LEU A 44 -1.57 -18.85 16.51
N GLY A 45 -1.28 -20.12 16.75
CA GLY A 45 -1.42 -20.72 18.09
C GLY A 45 -0.34 -20.21 19.02
N ILE A 46 -0.69 -19.71 20.21
CA ILE A 46 0.29 -19.17 21.18
C ILE A 46 1.24 -20.27 21.69
N THR A 47 0.79 -21.52 21.68
CA THR A 47 1.52 -22.65 22.28
C THR A 47 2.55 -23.28 21.36
N ASP A 48 2.39 -23.16 20.05
CA ASP A 48 3.16 -23.88 19.03
C ASP A 48 3.56 -22.99 17.84
N ASP A 49 3.19 -21.70 17.85
CA ASP A 49 3.32 -20.73 16.75
C ASP A 49 2.85 -21.28 15.38
N ARG A 50 1.96 -22.29 15.42
CA ARG A 50 1.45 -22.91 14.21
C ARG A 50 0.53 -21.93 13.49
N ILE A 51 0.69 -21.81 12.18
CA ILE A 51 -0.25 -21.06 11.35
C ILE A 51 -1.60 -21.77 11.34
N LEU A 52 -2.62 -21.07 11.83
CA LEU A 52 -3.99 -21.51 11.89
C LEU A 52 -4.84 -20.79 10.84
N ASN A 53 -6.02 -21.34 10.57
CA ASN A 53 -7.02 -20.63 9.78
C ASN A 53 -7.46 -19.35 10.50
N ASN A 54 -7.58 -18.24 9.77
CA ASN A 54 -7.99 -16.93 10.32
C ASN A 54 -9.28 -16.98 11.14
N ARG A 55 -10.18 -17.95 10.91
CA ARG A 55 -11.40 -18.16 11.71
C ARG A 55 -11.14 -18.26 13.21
N TYR A 56 -9.99 -18.82 13.61
CA TYR A 56 -9.66 -19.02 15.02
C TYR A 56 -9.25 -17.73 15.74
N CYS A 57 -8.91 -16.66 15.01
CA CYS A 57 -8.58 -15.35 15.56
C CYS A 57 -9.68 -14.30 15.30
N ARG A 58 -10.85 -14.67 14.74
CA ARG A 58 -11.93 -13.71 14.41
C ARG A 58 -12.48 -12.93 15.61
N HIS A 59 -12.36 -13.47 16.82
CA HIS A 59 -12.76 -12.81 18.06
C HIS A 59 -11.74 -11.77 18.54
N ILE A 60 -10.58 -11.68 17.88
CA ILE A 60 -9.52 -10.72 18.16
C ILE A 60 -9.54 -9.68 17.03
N PRO A 61 -9.52 -8.36 17.32
CA PRO A 61 -9.47 -7.32 16.30
C PRO A 61 -8.37 -7.59 15.27
N GLN A 62 -8.76 -7.70 13.99
CA GLN A 62 -7.81 -8.04 12.93
C GLN A 62 -6.97 -6.80 12.57
N PRO A 63 -5.64 -6.88 12.59
CA PRO A 63 -4.78 -5.80 12.13
C PRO A 63 -4.96 -5.50 10.64
N ASN A 64 -4.85 -4.23 10.26
CA ASN A 64 -4.88 -3.80 8.87
C ASN A 64 -3.79 -4.48 8.06
N ARG A 65 -4.11 -4.95 6.85
CA ARG A 65 -3.15 -5.56 5.91
C ARG A 65 -2.61 -4.57 4.88
N LEU A 66 -3.28 -3.44 4.75
CA LEU A 66 -3.03 -2.38 3.80
C LEU A 66 -2.96 -1.07 4.58
N GLN A 67 -2.02 -0.22 4.23
CA GLN A 67 -2.02 1.18 4.66
C GLN A 67 -1.37 2.07 3.60
N GLN A 68 -1.67 3.37 3.68
CA GLN A 68 -0.98 4.36 2.85
C GLN A 68 0.48 4.51 3.27
N CYS A 69 1.32 4.82 2.29
CA CYS A 69 2.69 5.28 2.49
C CYS A 69 2.90 6.57 1.71
N PHE A 70 3.74 7.44 2.27
CA PHE A 70 4.06 8.75 1.71
C PHE A 70 5.54 8.76 1.34
N GLN A 71 5.82 8.98 0.06
CA GLN A 71 7.16 9.15 -0.47
C GLN A 71 7.42 10.63 -0.76
N VAL A 72 8.63 10.93 -1.23
CA VAL A 72 8.99 12.26 -1.75
C VAL A 72 8.01 12.67 -2.87
N ALA A 73 7.77 13.97 -3.02
CA ALA A 73 6.90 14.46 -4.09
C ALA A 73 7.42 13.99 -5.47
N CYS A 74 6.52 13.58 -6.35
CA CYS A 74 6.89 13.19 -7.70
C CYS A 74 7.41 14.39 -8.48
N SER A 75 8.46 14.15 -9.28
CA SER A 75 8.93 15.15 -10.22
C SER A 75 7.82 15.48 -11.23
N PRO A 76 7.63 16.76 -11.55
CA PRO A 76 6.69 17.19 -12.58
C PRO A 76 7.10 16.58 -13.94
N MET A 77 6.12 16.18 -14.74
CA MET A 77 6.39 15.54 -16.03
C MET A 77 5.50 16.09 -17.15
N TRP A 78 6.08 16.17 -18.35
CA TRP A 78 5.34 16.49 -19.57
C TRP A 78 4.42 15.33 -19.95
N ALA A 79 3.16 15.67 -20.21
CA ALA A 79 2.17 14.76 -20.77
C ALA A 79 1.68 15.32 -22.11
N THR A 80 1.45 14.45 -23.08
CA THR A 80 0.93 14.82 -24.40
C THR A 80 -0.37 14.10 -24.67
N SER A 81 -1.36 14.79 -25.24
CA SER A 81 -2.57 14.15 -25.74
C SER A 81 -2.31 13.38 -27.04
N ALA A 82 -3.29 12.58 -27.46
CA ALA A 82 -3.34 12.10 -28.83
C ALA A 82 -3.33 13.29 -29.82
N TRP A 83 -2.77 13.05 -31.00
CA TRP A 83 -2.85 13.98 -32.12
C TRP A 83 -4.29 14.08 -32.62
N SER A 84 -4.67 15.28 -33.08
CA SER A 84 -5.93 15.50 -33.77
C SER A 84 -5.90 14.81 -35.14
N SER A 85 -7.08 14.64 -35.74
CA SER A 85 -7.14 14.32 -37.16
C SER A 85 -6.47 15.43 -37.98
N CYS A 86 -5.87 15.06 -39.11
CA CYS A 86 -5.31 16.01 -40.06
C CYS A 86 -6.41 16.95 -40.56
N SER A 87 -6.11 18.26 -40.66
CA SER A 87 -7.05 19.26 -41.19
C SER A 87 -7.43 19.03 -42.65
N SER A 88 -6.63 18.26 -43.39
CA SER A 88 -6.79 18.01 -44.82
C SER A 88 -6.91 16.52 -45.08
N ILE A 89 -7.89 16.14 -45.92
CA ILE A 89 -8.06 14.75 -46.36
C ILE A 89 -6.99 14.39 -47.41
N CYS A 90 -6.54 15.36 -48.22
CA CYS A 90 -5.44 15.20 -49.16
C CYS A 90 -4.59 16.48 -49.24
N GLY A 91 -3.31 16.34 -49.60
CA GLY A 91 -2.35 17.44 -49.62
C GLY A 91 -1.79 17.79 -48.23
N ALA A 92 -1.22 18.99 -48.10
CA ALA A 92 -0.67 19.46 -46.84
C ALA A 92 -1.79 19.81 -45.85
N GLY A 93 -1.61 19.43 -44.58
CA GLY A 93 -2.55 19.71 -43.50
C GLY A 93 -1.84 19.86 -42.17
N ILE A 94 -2.59 20.28 -41.17
CA ILE A 94 -2.10 20.55 -39.82
C ILE A 94 -2.78 19.59 -38.86
N GLU A 95 -2.01 19.06 -37.92
CA GLU A 95 -2.49 18.35 -36.75
C GLU A 95 -2.10 19.11 -35.48
N TYR A 96 -2.96 19.02 -34.48
CA TYR A 96 -2.77 19.66 -33.19
C TYR A 96 -2.70 18.58 -32.11
N ARG A 97 -1.88 18.80 -31.09
CA ARG A 97 -1.95 18.05 -29.83
C ARG A 97 -1.77 18.98 -28.67
N SER A 98 -2.34 18.61 -27.53
CA SER A 98 -2.14 19.33 -26.28
C SER A 98 -0.91 18.79 -25.56
N ILE A 99 -0.10 19.68 -25.00
CA ILE A 99 1.00 19.35 -24.10
C ILE A 99 0.67 19.99 -22.74
N SER A 100 0.70 19.20 -21.67
CA SER A 100 0.41 19.66 -20.31
C SER A 100 1.53 19.25 -19.36
N CYS A 101 1.88 20.15 -18.43
CA CYS A 101 2.74 19.83 -17.32
C CYS A 101 1.88 19.22 -16.20
N HIS A 102 2.13 17.96 -15.86
CA HIS A 102 1.41 17.27 -14.80
C HIS A 102 2.22 17.35 -13.52
N GLU A 103 1.61 17.96 -12.51
CA GLU A 103 2.10 17.98 -11.14
C GLU A 103 1.20 17.10 -10.30
N VAL A 104 1.76 16.33 -9.38
CA VAL A 104 0.98 15.53 -8.43
C VAL A 104 1.18 16.14 -7.05
N ASN A 105 0.10 16.48 -6.37
CA ASN A 105 0.20 16.99 -5.01
C ASN A 105 0.53 15.87 -4.01
N ASN A 106 0.81 16.25 -2.76
CA ASN A 106 1.15 15.31 -1.69
C ASN A 106 0.06 14.27 -1.37
N ASN A 107 -1.15 14.42 -1.92
CA ASN A 107 -2.27 13.50 -1.74
C ASN A 107 -2.49 12.58 -2.95
N GLY A 108 -1.64 12.66 -3.98
CA GLY A 108 -1.73 11.83 -5.18
C GLY A 108 -2.66 12.38 -6.27
N TYR A 109 -3.18 13.60 -6.13
CA TYR A 109 -4.06 14.19 -7.14
C TYR A 109 -3.27 14.97 -8.18
N LEU A 110 -3.65 14.80 -9.46
CA LEU A 110 -3.15 15.60 -10.57
C LEU A 110 -3.61 17.05 -10.42
N MET A 111 -2.63 17.94 -10.27
CA MET A 111 -2.80 19.37 -10.34
C MET A 111 -2.76 19.76 -11.82
N LEU A 112 -3.90 20.18 -12.36
CA LEU A 112 -4.08 20.52 -13.77
C LEU A 112 -3.55 21.94 -14.05
N ASN A 113 -2.25 22.12 -13.89
CA ASN A 113 -1.57 23.39 -14.12
C ASN A 113 -1.14 23.50 -15.59
N LYS A 114 -2.05 23.94 -16.46
CA LYS A 114 -1.80 24.12 -17.92
C LYS A 114 -0.63 25.06 -18.25
N HIS A 115 -0.22 25.92 -17.32
CA HIS A 115 0.87 26.89 -17.48
C HIS A 115 2.02 26.71 -16.47
N SER A 116 2.18 25.53 -15.86
CA SER A 116 3.32 25.33 -14.96
C SER A 116 4.63 25.25 -15.73
N ASN A 117 5.61 26.06 -15.30
CA ASN A 117 6.98 26.03 -15.78
C ASN A 117 7.85 24.98 -15.04
N LYS A 118 7.27 24.19 -14.14
CA LYS A 118 8.01 23.21 -13.33
C LYS A 118 8.54 22.03 -14.15
N CYS A 119 7.95 21.79 -15.32
CA CYS A 119 8.41 20.79 -16.28
C CYS A 119 9.49 21.34 -17.24
N ASP A 120 9.81 22.63 -17.22
CA ASP A 120 10.77 23.23 -18.15
C ASP A 120 12.21 22.79 -17.79
N PRO A 121 12.92 22.06 -18.68
CA PRO A 121 14.28 21.60 -18.41
C PRO A 121 15.33 22.73 -18.44
N TYR A 122 14.96 23.94 -18.89
CA TYR A 122 15.85 25.09 -19.02
C TYR A 122 15.66 26.15 -17.93
N ARG A 123 14.83 25.89 -16.92
CA ARG A 123 14.57 26.81 -15.81
C ARG A 123 15.20 26.35 -14.50
#